data_AF-A0A7S1DCT6-F1
#
_entry.id   AF-A0A7S1DCT6-F1
#
_cell.length_a   1.000
_cell.length_b   1.000
_cell.length_c   1.000
_cell.angle_alpha   90.00
_cell.angle_beta   90.00
_cell.angle_gamma   90.00
#
_symmetry.space_group_name_H-M   'P 1'
#
loop_
_entity.id
_entity.type
_entity.pdbx_description
1 polymer ?
#
loop_
_entity_poly.entity_id
_entity_poly.type
_entity_poly.pdbx_seq_one_letter_code
_entity_poly.pdbx_strand_id
1 'polypeptide(L)'
;YYNIAQKIAAQELHYDLEDEINALLPTCEPTKVLGGHGGWFSFPKRKRKLFADKASFVTDETNVYPFYQSTQTINSSGPNQRGKYKSAYMIQSFPDDQKAAIWEWLTTTPSGMDESDLKDSLLQCDIFAGAINDKTSTETAIWQRQYYVKLQYQTYWQDSDKDSDHLGWIQGFYNDMYANYGGIPDPVKYPALFEGCYYNYPDVDLNDLQPHGKIGALYLYFLDNIERLSVVKHKYDPTDYFCHAQSIPPNPLEVAAVVAEIKANGQVSAPDDSTDS
;
A
#
# COMPACT_ATOMS: atom_id res chain seq x y z
N TYR A 1 4.71 2.87 -25.23
CA TYR A 1 4.80 2.03 -26.45
C TYR A 1 5.51 2.81 -27.54
N TYR A 2 6.54 2.21 -28.15
CA TYR A 2 7.40 2.86 -29.15
C TYR A 2 6.97 2.59 -30.59
N ASN A 3 6.06 1.64 -30.83
CA ASN A 3 5.49 1.34 -32.14
C ASN A 3 4.05 0.81 -32.05
N ILE A 4 3.40 0.65 -33.20
CA ILE A 4 2.01 0.19 -33.29
C ILE A 4 1.82 -1.25 -32.82
N ALA A 5 2.79 -2.13 -33.06
CA ALA A 5 2.72 -3.53 -32.64
C ALA A 5 2.72 -3.65 -31.10
N GLN A 6 3.52 -2.85 -30.39
CA GLN A 6 3.51 -2.80 -28.93
C GLN A 6 2.21 -2.24 -28.36
N LYS A 7 1.56 -1.30 -29.06
CA LYS A 7 0.24 -0.80 -28.67
C LYS A 7 -0.83 -1.87 -28.84
N ILE A 8 -0.81 -2.59 -29.96
CA ILE A 8 -1.74 -3.71 -30.24
C ILE A 8 -1.57 -4.80 -29.18
N ALA A 9 -0.33 -5.25 -28.91
CA ALA A 9 -0.06 -6.28 -27.92
C ALA A 9 -0.52 -5.88 -26.50
N ALA A 10 -0.32 -4.62 -26.11
CA ALA A 10 -0.81 -4.14 -24.82
C ALA A 10 -2.34 -4.00 -24.76
N GLN A 11 -2.96 -3.65 -25.90
CA GLN A 11 -4.41 -3.60 -26.02
C GLN A 11 -5.03 -5.01 -25.95
N GLU A 12 -4.41 -6.01 -26.58
CA GLU A 12 -4.81 -7.42 -26.50
C GLU A 12 -4.70 -7.94 -25.06
N LEU A 13 -3.59 -7.68 -24.38
CA LEU A 13 -3.43 -8.04 -22.96
C LEU A 13 -4.49 -7.37 -22.07
N HIS A 14 -4.83 -6.10 -22.35
CA HIS A 14 -5.90 -5.42 -21.62
C HIS A 14 -7.26 -6.09 -21.84
N TYR A 15 -7.58 -6.52 -23.07
CA TYR A 15 -8.81 -7.27 -23.36
C TYR A 15 -8.85 -8.62 -22.64
N ASP A 16 -7.74 -9.34 -22.59
CA ASP A 16 -7.69 -10.63 -21.89
C ASP A 16 -7.93 -10.46 -20.38
N LEU A 17 -7.37 -9.42 -19.77
CA LEU A 17 -7.61 -9.06 -18.36
C LEU A 17 -9.07 -8.64 -18.11
N GLU A 18 -9.68 -7.89 -19.03
CA GLU A 18 -11.09 -7.51 -18.90
C GLU A 18 -12.03 -8.71 -19.07
N ASP A 19 -11.75 -9.64 -19.98
CA ASP A 19 -12.51 -10.88 -20.14
C ASP A 19 -12.45 -11.72 -18.85
N GLU A 20 -11.27 -11.80 -18.21
CA GLU A 20 -11.09 -12.44 -16.91
C GLU A 20 -11.90 -11.75 -15.80
N ILE A 21 -11.83 -10.43 -15.70
CA ILE A 21 -12.64 -9.65 -14.73
C ILE A 21 -14.14 -9.84 -14.99
N ASN A 22 -14.59 -9.80 -16.24
CA ASN A 22 -15.99 -10.00 -16.60
C ASN A 22 -16.48 -11.42 -16.34
N ALA A 23 -15.61 -12.43 -16.39
CA ALA A 23 -15.94 -13.79 -15.97
C ALA A 23 -16.11 -13.90 -14.46
N LEU A 24 -15.39 -13.09 -13.69
CA LEU A 24 -15.49 -13.03 -12.23
C LEU A 24 -16.69 -12.20 -11.75
N LEU A 25 -17.04 -11.11 -12.44
CA LEU A 25 -18.11 -10.18 -12.03
C LEU A 25 -19.48 -10.84 -11.72
N PRO A 26 -19.99 -11.83 -12.47
CA PRO A 26 -21.25 -12.52 -12.16
C PRO A 26 -21.21 -13.35 -10.88
N THR A 27 -20.00 -13.68 -10.38
CA THR A 27 -19.79 -14.44 -9.14
C THR A 27 -19.73 -13.53 -7.90
N CYS A 28 -19.66 -12.21 -8.10
CA CYS A 28 -19.63 -11.22 -7.05
C CYS A 28 -20.93 -10.41 -7.09
N GLU A 29 -21.66 -10.27 -5.98
CA GLU A 29 -22.76 -9.29 -5.94
C GLU A 29 -22.16 -7.89 -6.13
N PRO A 30 -22.48 -7.17 -7.23
CA PRO A 30 -21.76 -5.95 -7.60
C PRO A 30 -22.24 -4.81 -6.72
N THR A 31 -21.54 -4.61 -5.62
CA THR A 31 -21.62 -3.41 -4.81
C THR A 31 -20.55 -2.44 -5.31
N LYS A 32 -21.04 -1.26 -5.71
CA LYS A 32 -20.34 -0.05 -6.19
C LYS A 32 -18.81 -0.12 -6.30
N VAL A 33 -18.29 0.17 -7.50
CA VAL A 33 -16.87 0.40 -7.75
C VAL A 33 -16.32 1.45 -6.78
N LEU A 34 -15.28 1.10 -6.01
CA LEU A 34 -14.54 2.05 -5.19
C LEU A 34 -13.85 3.05 -6.11
N GLY A 35 -14.21 4.33 -5.99
CA GLY A 35 -13.58 5.39 -6.74
C GLY A 35 -12.14 5.57 -6.28
N GLY A 36 -11.18 5.44 -7.20
CA GLY A 36 -9.83 5.98 -6.98
C GLY A 36 -9.87 7.50 -6.83
N HIS A 37 -8.82 8.04 -6.20
CA HIS A 37 -8.60 9.46 -5.87
C HIS A 37 -9.48 10.43 -6.68
N GLY A 38 -10.46 11.04 -6.02
CA GLY A 38 -11.32 12.07 -6.58
C GLY A 38 -10.52 13.33 -6.87
N GLY A 39 -9.75 13.34 -7.96
CA GLY A 39 -9.16 14.56 -8.48
C GLY A 39 -10.26 15.56 -8.80
N TRP A 40 -9.98 16.85 -8.59
CA TRP A 40 -10.82 18.00 -8.94
C TRP A 40 -11.19 18.09 -10.44
N PHE A 41 -10.72 17.15 -11.25
CA PHE A 41 -11.21 16.85 -12.58
C PHE A 41 -11.77 15.42 -12.59
N SER A 42 -12.98 15.25 -12.07
CA SER A 42 -13.75 14.04 -12.36
C SER A 42 -13.82 13.89 -13.88
N PHE A 43 -13.31 12.77 -14.42
CA PHE A 43 -13.75 12.36 -15.75
C PHE A 43 -15.29 12.39 -15.75
N PRO A 44 -15.95 12.90 -16.80
CA PRO A 44 -17.40 12.99 -16.82
C PRO A 44 -17.97 11.61 -16.46
N LYS A 45 -18.82 11.56 -15.42
CA LYS A 45 -19.56 10.35 -15.02
C LYS A 45 -20.43 9.90 -16.19
N ARG A 46 -19.86 9.15 -17.13
CA ARG A 46 -20.60 8.51 -18.21
C ARG A 46 -21.07 7.16 -17.68
N LYS A 47 -22.35 6.83 -17.94
CA LYS A 47 -22.83 5.46 -17.75
C LYS A 47 -21.91 4.55 -18.57
N ARG A 48 -21.27 3.57 -17.93
CA ARG A 48 -20.51 2.52 -18.60
C ARG A 48 -21.44 1.89 -19.64
N LYS A 49 -21.16 2.09 -20.93
CA LYS A 49 -21.81 1.31 -21.97
C LYS A 49 -21.12 -0.04 -21.95
N LEU A 50 -21.81 -1.09 -21.51
CA LEU A 50 -21.35 -2.45 -21.74
C LEU A 50 -21.30 -2.65 -23.25
N PHE A 51 -20.12 -2.87 -23.78
CA PHE A 51 -19.87 -3.01 -25.21
C PHE A 51 -20.33 -4.39 -25.69
N ALA A 52 -20.82 -4.47 -26.92
CA ALA A 52 -21.38 -5.71 -27.47
C ALA A 52 -20.31 -6.70 -27.97
N ASP A 53 -19.13 -6.22 -28.39
CA ASP A 53 -18.00 -7.04 -28.85
C ASP A 53 -16.64 -6.29 -28.88
N LYS A 54 -15.55 -7.04 -29.08
CA LYS A 54 -14.16 -6.54 -29.16
C LYS A 54 -13.90 -5.54 -30.31
N ALA A 55 -14.71 -5.52 -31.36
CA ALA A 55 -14.54 -4.61 -32.49
C ALA A 55 -15.07 -3.20 -32.20
N SER A 56 -15.98 -3.06 -31.23
CA SER A 56 -16.55 -1.77 -30.81
C SER A 56 -15.60 -0.84 -30.04
N PHE A 57 -14.43 -1.34 -29.61
CA PHE A 57 -13.38 -0.53 -28.95
C PHE A 57 -12.66 0.46 -29.87
N VAL A 58 -12.81 0.33 -31.20
CA VAL A 58 -12.07 1.16 -32.16
C VAL A 58 -12.65 2.58 -32.29
N THR A 59 -13.80 2.88 -31.68
CA THR A 59 -14.44 4.20 -31.78
C THR A 59 -14.54 4.95 -30.44
N ASP A 60 -13.66 5.95 -30.29
CA ASP A 60 -13.93 7.30 -29.76
C ASP A 60 -14.10 7.56 -28.25
N GLU A 61 -13.82 6.60 -27.35
CA GLU A 61 -13.82 6.87 -25.89
C GLU A 61 -12.43 6.90 -25.23
N THR A 62 -11.37 6.56 -25.96
CA THR A 62 -9.99 6.61 -25.46
C THR A 62 -9.42 8.02 -25.60
N ASN A 63 -9.23 8.72 -24.48
CA ASN A 63 -8.50 9.98 -24.49
C ASN A 63 -7.01 9.72 -24.72
N VAL A 64 -6.50 10.13 -25.89
CA VAL A 64 -5.07 10.06 -26.20
C VAL A 64 -4.42 11.40 -25.88
N TYR A 65 -3.50 11.40 -24.92
CA TYR A 65 -2.70 12.57 -24.56
C TYR A 65 -1.22 12.36 -24.91
N PRO A 66 -0.50 13.40 -25.35
CA PRO A 66 0.96 13.42 -25.22
C PRO A 66 1.36 13.15 -23.77
N PHE A 67 2.49 12.46 -23.55
CA PHE A 67 2.93 12.07 -22.21
C PHE A 67 2.91 13.23 -21.20
N TYR A 68 3.45 14.40 -21.59
CA TYR A 68 3.45 15.59 -20.74
C TYR A 68 2.04 16.06 -20.35
N GLN A 69 1.08 16.06 -21.29
CA GLN A 69 -0.29 16.45 -20.99
C GLN A 69 -0.99 15.39 -20.12
N SER A 70 -0.66 14.11 -20.33
CA SER A 70 -1.17 13.02 -19.48
C SER A 70 -0.74 13.22 -18.03
N THR A 71 0.56 13.45 -17.78
CA THR A 71 1.08 13.63 -16.42
C THR A 71 0.52 14.86 -15.70
N GLN A 72 0.18 15.92 -16.45
CA GLN A 72 -0.51 17.08 -15.89
C GLN A 72 -2.00 16.81 -15.62
N THR A 73 -2.68 16.12 -16.54
CA THR A 73 -4.10 15.79 -16.42
C THR A 73 -4.38 14.84 -15.25
N ILE A 74 -3.51 13.85 -15.03
CA ILE A 74 -3.65 12.87 -13.94
C ILE A 74 -3.01 13.35 -12.62
N ASN A 75 -2.49 14.58 -12.58
CA ASN A 75 -1.96 15.14 -11.35
C ASN A 75 -3.13 15.40 -10.38
N SER A 76 -3.26 14.54 -9.39
CA SER A 76 -4.34 14.57 -8.40
C SER A 76 -4.05 15.45 -7.19
N SER A 77 -3.00 16.28 -7.23
CA SER A 77 -2.65 17.19 -6.13
C SER A 77 -3.84 18.11 -5.83
N GLY A 78 -4.56 17.78 -4.75
CA GLY A 78 -5.71 18.54 -4.28
C GLY A 78 -5.33 19.82 -3.55
N PRO A 79 -6.32 20.56 -3.02
CA PRO A 79 -6.06 21.68 -2.12
C PRO A 79 -5.31 21.19 -0.87
N ASN A 80 -4.65 22.13 -0.17
CA ASN A 80 -4.08 21.84 1.14
C ASN A 80 -5.17 21.29 2.07
N GLN A 81 -4.84 20.20 2.76
CA GLN A 81 -5.74 19.50 3.66
C GLN A 81 -4.93 18.77 4.72
N ARG A 82 -5.61 18.34 5.77
CA ARG A 82 -5.07 17.43 6.78
C ARG A 82 -5.14 16.02 6.22
N GLY A 83 -4.17 15.18 6.59
CA GLY A 83 -4.14 13.81 6.11
C GLY A 83 -3.30 12.90 7.00
N LYS A 84 -3.70 11.64 7.07
CA LYS A 84 -2.93 10.55 7.71
C LYS A 84 -2.75 9.43 6.71
N TYR A 85 -1.58 8.81 6.77
CA TYR A 85 -1.15 7.76 5.87
C TYR A 85 -0.66 6.55 6.64
N LYS A 86 -0.88 5.36 6.09
CA LYS A 86 -0.20 4.11 6.48
C LYS A 86 0.12 3.30 5.24
N SER A 87 0.98 2.29 5.35
CA SER A 87 1.39 1.51 4.18
C SER A 87 1.67 0.05 4.51
N ALA A 88 1.69 -0.76 3.46
CA ALA A 88 2.23 -2.11 3.47
C ALA A 88 2.65 -2.52 2.06
N TYR A 89 3.56 -3.48 1.97
CA TYR A 89 3.89 -4.19 0.74
C TYR A 89 3.31 -5.59 0.78
N MET A 90 2.50 -5.93 -0.23
CA MET A 90 1.87 -7.24 -0.40
C MET A 90 2.60 -8.05 -1.46
N ILE A 91 2.88 -9.32 -1.17
CA ILE A 91 3.53 -10.29 -2.08
C ILE A 91 2.49 -11.20 -2.75
N GLN A 92 1.35 -11.43 -2.08
CA GLN A 92 0.23 -12.21 -2.61
C GLN A 92 -1.10 -11.49 -2.45
N SER A 93 -2.11 -11.96 -3.19
CA SER A 93 -3.51 -11.55 -3.07
C SER A 93 -3.95 -11.49 -1.62
N PHE A 94 -4.83 -10.53 -1.31
CA PHE A 94 -5.43 -10.39 0.02
C PHE A 94 -6.04 -11.72 0.49
N PRO A 95 -5.67 -12.20 1.69
CA PRO A 95 -6.39 -13.26 2.37
C PRO A 95 -7.84 -12.84 2.69
N ASP A 96 -8.73 -13.80 2.97
CA ASP A 96 -10.17 -13.52 3.08
C ASP A 96 -10.55 -12.65 4.28
N ASP A 97 -9.82 -12.75 5.38
CA ASP A 97 -9.96 -11.85 6.54
C ASP A 97 -9.59 -10.40 6.19
N GLN A 98 -8.54 -10.18 5.41
CA GLN A 98 -8.19 -8.86 4.90
C GLN A 98 -9.23 -8.32 3.93
N LYS A 99 -9.78 -9.15 3.05
CA LYS A 99 -10.90 -8.73 2.17
C LYS A 99 -12.12 -8.31 3.00
N ALA A 100 -12.46 -9.06 4.04
CA ALA A 100 -13.56 -8.73 4.94
C ALA A 100 -13.31 -7.41 5.68
N ALA A 101 -12.08 -7.17 6.17
CA ALA A 101 -11.71 -5.91 6.81
C ALA A 101 -11.79 -4.73 5.82
N ILE A 102 -11.25 -4.88 4.60
CA ILE A 102 -11.37 -3.86 3.54
C ILE A 102 -12.83 -3.54 3.26
N TRP A 103 -13.66 -4.57 3.10
CA TRP A 103 -15.08 -4.41 2.83
C TRP A 103 -15.78 -3.64 3.96
N GLU A 104 -15.59 -4.07 5.20
CA GLU A 104 -16.21 -3.45 6.38
C GLU A 104 -15.82 -1.98 6.49
N TRP A 105 -14.52 -1.67 6.51
CA TRP A 105 -14.02 -0.31 6.76
C TRP A 105 -14.31 0.68 5.63
N LEU A 106 -14.57 0.19 4.41
CA LEU A 106 -14.94 1.02 3.25
C LEU A 106 -16.45 1.11 3.01
N THR A 107 -17.28 0.32 3.70
CA THR A 107 -18.74 0.31 3.51
C THR A 107 -19.52 0.68 4.75
N THR A 108 -18.90 0.61 5.93
CA THR A 108 -19.49 1.01 7.20
C THR A 108 -18.98 2.37 7.64
N THR A 109 -19.90 3.24 8.06
CA THR A 109 -19.56 4.49 8.74
C THR A 109 -19.54 4.25 10.26
N PRO A 110 -18.41 4.52 10.96
CA PRO A 110 -18.35 4.36 12.41
C PRO A 110 -19.38 5.22 13.15
N SER A 111 -19.81 4.76 14.32
CA SER A 111 -20.74 5.52 15.16
C SER A 111 -20.15 6.88 15.53
N GLY A 112 -20.91 7.95 15.32
CA GLY A 112 -20.49 9.32 15.60
C GLY A 112 -19.87 10.06 14.41
N MET A 113 -19.69 9.39 13.27
CA MET A 113 -19.29 10.02 12.01
C MET A 113 -20.43 9.99 10.99
N ASP A 114 -20.39 10.91 10.04
CA ASP A 114 -21.26 10.89 8.87
C ASP A 114 -20.52 10.30 7.66
N GLU A 115 -21.22 9.67 6.71
CA GLU A 115 -20.62 9.13 5.47
C GLU A 115 -19.83 10.22 4.71
N SER A 116 -20.29 11.47 4.79
CA SER A 116 -19.60 12.61 4.18
C SER A 116 -18.25 12.94 4.80
N ASP A 117 -18.02 12.58 6.06
CA ASP A 117 -16.72 12.77 6.71
C ASP A 117 -15.67 11.84 6.06
N LEU A 118 -16.06 10.63 5.65
CA LEU A 118 -15.15 9.64 5.07
C LEU A 118 -15.04 9.68 3.54
N LYS A 119 -15.65 10.67 2.87
CA LYS A 119 -15.68 10.76 1.39
C LYS A 119 -14.30 10.77 0.71
N ASP A 120 -13.28 11.25 1.42
CA ASP A 120 -11.88 11.31 0.99
C ASP A 120 -11.01 10.31 1.78
N SER A 121 -11.60 9.20 2.23
CA SER A 121 -10.90 8.07 2.85
C SER A 121 -10.84 6.90 1.89
N LEU A 122 -9.66 6.30 1.73
CA LEU A 122 -9.45 5.24 0.76
C LEU A 122 -8.31 4.29 1.14
N LEU A 123 -8.37 3.09 0.58
CA LEU A 123 -7.22 2.21 0.41
C LEU A 123 -6.78 2.27 -1.06
N GLN A 124 -5.60 2.84 -1.31
CA GLN A 124 -5.00 2.84 -2.63
C GLN A 124 -4.14 1.59 -2.79
N CYS A 125 -4.39 0.84 -3.87
CA CYS A 125 -3.65 -0.36 -4.24
C CYS A 125 -2.80 -0.07 -5.46
N ASP A 126 -1.54 0.31 -5.25
CA ASP A 126 -0.63 0.56 -6.35
C ASP A 126 0.05 -0.72 -6.79
N ILE A 127 -0.31 -1.21 -7.98
CA ILE A 127 0.29 -2.39 -8.57
C ILE A 127 1.65 -1.99 -9.16
N PHE A 128 2.71 -2.34 -8.45
CA PHE A 128 4.09 -2.14 -8.89
C PHE A 128 4.80 -3.48 -8.89
N ALA A 129 5.54 -3.74 -9.96
CA ALA A 129 6.37 -4.93 -10.13
C ALA A 129 7.35 -4.66 -11.29
N GLY A 130 7.59 -5.66 -12.13
CA GLY A 130 8.36 -5.54 -13.35
C GLY A 130 9.81 -5.16 -13.04
N ALA A 131 10.33 -4.15 -13.74
CA ALA A 131 11.74 -3.75 -13.65
C ALA A 131 12.21 -3.34 -12.23
N ILE A 132 11.29 -3.05 -11.30
CA ILE A 132 11.63 -2.80 -9.89
C ILE A 132 12.14 -4.10 -9.21
N ASN A 133 11.57 -5.25 -9.59
CA ASN A 133 11.83 -6.57 -9.01
C ASN A 133 13.05 -7.24 -9.65
N ASP A 134 13.56 -6.72 -10.78
CA ASP A 134 14.82 -7.17 -11.41
C ASP A 134 16.07 -6.83 -10.57
N LYS A 135 15.91 -5.97 -9.56
CA LYS A 135 16.98 -5.55 -8.64
C LYS A 135 17.02 -6.43 -7.41
N THR A 136 18.21 -6.71 -6.88
CA THR A 136 18.32 -7.45 -5.62
C THR A 136 18.02 -6.54 -4.42
N SER A 137 17.54 -7.13 -3.31
CA SER A 137 17.15 -6.39 -2.10
C SER A 137 18.28 -5.57 -1.47
N THR A 138 19.54 -5.88 -1.79
CA THR A 138 20.72 -5.19 -1.27
C THR A 138 21.36 -4.22 -2.26
N GLU A 139 20.91 -4.16 -3.52
CA GLU A 139 21.51 -3.25 -4.53
C GLU A 139 21.26 -1.77 -4.20
N THR A 140 20.12 -1.44 -3.58
CA THR A 140 19.79 -0.09 -3.11
C THR A 140 19.22 -0.13 -1.69
N ALA A 141 19.04 1.03 -1.03
CA ALA A 141 18.46 1.09 0.31
C ALA A 141 17.04 0.48 0.42
N ILE A 142 16.32 0.36 -0.70
CA ILE A 142 14.97 -0.24 -0.75
C ILE A 142 15.11 -1.75 -0.84
N TRP A 143 14.71 -2.44 0.22
CA TRP A 143 14.79 -3.90 0.33
C TRP A 143 13.71 -4.61 -0.48
N GLN A 144 12.52 -4.03 -0.56
CA GLN A 144 11.32 -4.67 -1.12
C GLN A 144 11.44 -4.81 -2.64
N ARG A 145 11.46 -6.05 -3.11
CA ARG A 145 11.70 -6.43 -4.51
C ARG A 145 10.83 -7.59 -4.99
N GLN A 146 9.94 -8.10 -4.15
CA GLN A 146 9.09 -9.26 -4.48
C GLN A 146 7.60 -8.92 -4.40
N TYR A 147 7.25 -7.75 -3.86
CA TYR A 147 5.87 -7.28 -3.83
C TYR A 147 5.26 -7.10 -5.23
N TYR A 148 3.94 -7.28 -5.31
CA TYR A 148 3.12 -6.99 -6.50
C TYR A 148 2.21 -5.78 -6.30
N VAL A 149 1.83 -5.50 -5.04
CA VAL A 149 1.01 -4.35 -4.66
C VAL A 149 1.65 -3.64 -3.47
N LYS A 150 1.73 -2.32 -3.57
CA LYS A 150 1.97 -1.43 -2.43
C LYS A 150 0.65 -0.79 -2.04
N LEU A 151 0.31 -0.93 -0.76
CA LEU A 151 -0.88 -0.32 -0.18
C LEU A 151 -0.56 1.05 0.40
N GLN A 152 -1.50 1.96 0.23
CA GLN A 152 -1.53 3.22 0.94
C GLN A 152 -2.92 3.44 1.52
N TYR A 153 -3.00 3.37 2.83
CA TYR A 153 -4.18 3.76 3.60
C TYR A 153 -4.17 5.28 3.72
N GLN A 154 -5.29 5.92 3.42
CA GLN A 154 -5.37 7.38 3.36
C GLN A 154 -6.69 7.84 3.93
N THR A 155 -6.65 8.92 4.69
CA THR A 155 -7.84 9.67 5.07
C THR A 155 -7.49 11.14 5.11
N TYR A 156 -8.37 11.97 4.56
CA TYR A 156 -8.17 13.40 4.37
C TYR A 156 -9.36 14.19 4.91
N TRP A 157 -9.07 15.34 5.52
CA TRP A 157 -10.08 16.21 6.10
C TRP A 157 -9.57 17.65 6.23
N GLN A 158 -10.46 18.57 6.62
CA GLN A 158 -10.14 19.99 6.73
C GLN A 158 -10.15 20.49 8.17
N ASP A 159 -11.22 20.18 8.90
CA ASP A 159 -11.45 20.76 10.23
C ASP A 159 -10.69 19.99 11.31
N SER A 160 -9.94 20.69 12.16
CA SER A 160 -9.08 20.06 13.17
C SER A 160 -9.86 19.37 14.30
N ASP A 161 -11.13 19.70 14.49
CA ASP A 161 -12.01 19.02 15.45
C ASP A 161 -12.35 17.58 15.02
N LYS A 162 -12.14 17.24 13.74
CA LYS A 162 -12.29 15.89 13.20
C LYS A 162 -11.04 15.03 13.28
N ASP A 163 -9.93 15.56 13.81
CA ASP A 163 -8.65 14.83 13.89
C ASP A 163 -8.79 13.45 14.56
N SER A 164 -9.47 13.37 15.70
CA SER A 164 -9.64 12.10 16.43
C SER A 164 -10.41 11.07 15.62
N ASP A 165 -11.41 11.50 14.87
CA ASP A 165 -12.32 10.62 14.15
C ASP A 165 -11.58 9.95 12.97
N HIS A 166 -10.86 10.76 12.19
CA HIS A 166 -10.05 10.27 11.07
C HIS A 166 -8.87 9.42 11.52
N LEU A 167 -8.17 9.84 12.58
CA LEU A 167 -7.07 9.05 13.15
C LEU A 167 -7.58 7.72 13.71
N GLY A 168 -8.72 7.72 14.41
CA GLY A 168 -9.36 6.52 14.91
C GLY A 168 -9.79 5.58 13.79
N TRP A 169 -10.40 6.10 12.72
CA TRP A 169 -10.82 5.31 11.56
C TRP A 169 -9.64 4.60 10.89
N ILE A 170 -8.56 5.33 10.56
CA ILE A 170 -7.42 4.72 9.84
C ILE A 170 -6.61 3.78 10.74
N GLN A 171 -6.56 4.02 12.05
CA GLN A 171 -5.95 3.11 13.02
C GLN A 171 -6.77 1.83 13.16
N GLY A 172 -8.09 1.93 13.30
CA GLY A 172 -8.99 0.79 13.35
C GLY A 172 -8.89 -0.07 12.09
N PHE A 173 -8.95 0.55 10.91
CA PHE A 173 -8.81 -0.17 9.64
C PHE A 173 -7.46 -0.90 9.55
N TYR A 174 -6.35 -0.24 9.89
CA TYR A 174 -5.04 -0.88 9.86
C TYR A 174 -4.93 -2.03 10.88
N ASN A 175 -5.43 -1.83 12.10
CA ASN A 175 -5.39 -2.85 13.15
C ASN A 175 -6.17 -4.10 12.75
N ASP A 176 -7.38 -3.93 12.19
CA ASP A 176 -8.20 -5.06 11.75
C ASP A 176 -7.59 -5.77 10.54
N MET A 177 -6.99 -5.03 9.61
CA MET A 177 -6.25 -5.60 8.47
C MET A 177 -5.10 -6.52 8.86
N TYR A 178 -4.50 -6.28 10.03
CA TYR A 178 -3.35 -7.04 10.50
C TYR A 178 -3.59 -7.80 11.81
N ALA A 179 -4.84 -7.90 12.27
CA ALA A 179 -5.17 -8.50 13.56
C ALA A 179 -4.68 -9.95 13.67
N ASN A 180 -4.89 -10.75 12.61
CA ASN A 180 -4.43 -12.15 12.52
C ASN A 180 -2.92 -12.28 12.25
N TYR A 181 -2.23 -11.16 12.05
CA TYR A 181 -0.82 -11.07 11.66
C TYR A 181 0.04 -10.37 12.72
N GLY A 182 -0.49 -10.18 13.93
CA GLY A 182 0.22 -9.52 15.03
C GLY A 182 0.16 -7.99 15.00
N GLY A 183 -0.81 -7.40 14.29
CA GLY A 183 -1.11 -5.97 14.26
C GLY A 183 -0.32 -5.15 13.23
N ILE A 184 0.51 -5.81 12.43
CA ILE A 184 1.40 -5.18 11.43
C ILE A 184 1.63 -6.14 10.23
N PRO A 185 2.05 -5.62 9.07
CA PRO A 185 2.49 -6.43 7.93
C PRO A 185 3.89 -7.01 8.18
N ASP A 186 4.01 -7.94 9.15
CA ASP A 186 5.29 -8.50 9.62
C ASP A 186 5.92 -9.42 8.55
N PRO A 187 7.04 -9.01 7.93
CA PRO A 187 7.70 -9.77 6.88
C PRO A 187 8.59 -10.90 7.41
N VAL A 188 8.81 -10.99 8.73
CA VAL A 188 9.57 -12.10 9.33
C VAL A 188 8.65 -13.27 9.64
N LYS A 189 7.47 -12.98 10.21
CA LYS A 189 6.46 -14.02 10.52
C LYS A 189 5.67 -14.46 9.30
N TYR A 190 5.37 -13.54 8.38
CA TYR A 190 4.57 -13.82 7.19
C TYR A 190 5.30 -13.40 5.90
N PRO A 191 6.50 -13.95 5.64
CA PRO A 191 7.35 -13.57 4.49
C PRO A 191 6.74 -13.92 3.13
N ALA A 192 5.71 -14.78 3.09
CA ALA A 192 4.98 -15.09 1.87
C ALA A 192 3.88 -14.07 1.54
N LEU A 193 3.50 -13.21 2.51
CA LEU A 193 2.41 -12.25 2.37
C LEU A 193 2.92 -10.81 2.35
N PHE A 194 3.92 -10.47 3.18
CA PHE A 194 4.34 -9.08 3.40
C PHE A 194 5.83 -8.84 3.18
N GLU A 195 6.17 -7.65 2.67
CA GLU A 195 7.53 -7.09 2.63
C GLU A 195 7.66 -5.82 3.51
N GLY A 196 6.83 -5.70 4.56
CA GLY A 196 6.84 -4.56 5.49
C GLY A 196 6.17 -3.32 4.91
N CYS A 197 6.74 -2.14 5.13
CA CYS A 197 6.13 -0.83 4.86
C CYS A 197 7.00 0.05 3.95
N TYR A 198 6.42 1.12 3.40
CA TYR A 198 7.14 2.05 2.52
C TYR A 198 7.54 3.34 3.25
N TYR A 199 8.85 3.63 3.35
CA TYR A 199 9.39 4.71 4.18
C TYR A 199 8.90 6.12 3.82
N ASN A 200 8.62 6.39 2.53
CA ASN A 200 8.07 7.70 2.12
C ASN A 200 6.60 7.88 2.53
N TYR A 201 5.95 6.85 3.08
CA TYR A 201 4.67 6.92 3.78
C TYR A 201 4.92 6.69 5.28
N PRO A 202 5.61 7.63 5.97
CA PRO A 202 6.02 7.44 7.35
C PRO A 202 4.81 7.38 8.29
N ASP A 203 4.83 6.43 9.21
CA ASP A 203 3.78 6.20 10.20
C ASP A 203 4.40 6.00 11.58
N VAL A 204 4.38 7.07 12.39
CA VAL A 204 4.95 7.05 13.75
C VAL A 204 4.25 6.05 14.68
N ASP A 205 3.01 5.65 14.38
CA ASP A 205 2.27 4.68 15.19
C ASP A 205 2.99 3.31 15.18
N LEU A 206 3.75 3.00 14.13
CA LEU A 206 4.55 1.77 14.05
C LEU A 206 5.60 1.67 15.15
N ASN A 207 6.06 2.80 15.71
CA ASN A 207 6.99 2.79 16.83
C ASN A 207 6.37 2.12 18.06
N ASP A 208 5.06 2.26 18.26
CA ASP A 208 4.35 1.69 19.42
C ASP A 208 3.79 0.30 19.11
N LEU A 209 3.43 0.03 17.85
CA LEU A 209 2.95 -1.29 17.42
C LEU A 209 4.07 -2.34 17.36
N GLN A 210 5.32 -1.93 17.23
CA GLN A 210 6.47 -2.83 17.17
C GLN A 210 7.05 -3.10 18.57
N PRO A 211 7.25 -4.37 18.98
CA PRO A 211 7.82 -4.70 20.28
C PRO A 211 9.21 -4.08 20.52
N HIS A 212 9.97 -3.84 19.45
CA HIS A 212 11.31 -3.24 19.50
C HIS A 212 11.31 -1.74 19.20
N GLY A 213 10.17 -1.07 19.43
CA GLY A 213 10.05 0.37 19.33
C GLY A 213 10.37 0.90 17.93
N LYS A 214 11.05 2.06 17.91
CA LYS A 214 11.54 2.72 16.69
C LYS A 214 12.41 1.84 15.79
N ILE A 215 13.29 0.99 16.35
CA ILE A 215 14.14 0.11 15.52
C ILE A 215 13.31 -0.99 14.87
N GLY A 216 12.32 -1.54 15.59
CA GLY A 216 11.36 -2.48 15.00
C GLY A 216 10.53 -1.84 13.88
N ALA A 217 10.07 -0.60 14.06
CA ALA A 217 9.38 0.15 13.02
C ALA A 217 10.26 0.38 11.79
N LEU A 218 11.53 0.75 11.99
CA LEU A 218 12.50 0.92 10.91
C LEU A 218 12.85 -0.39 10.20
N TYR A 219 12.80 -1.50 10.92
CA TYR A 219 12.95 -2.81 10.30
C TYR A 219 11.82 -3.10 9.30
N LEU A 220 10.57 -2.71 9.59
CA LEU A 220 9.49 -2.82 8.58
C LEU A 220 9.78 -2.03 7.31
N TYR A 221 10.50 -0.91 7.40
CA TYR A 221 10.81 -0.07 6.25
C TYR A 221 12.03 -0.55 5.45
N PHE A 222 13.08 -0.98 6.14
CA PHE A 222 14.39 -1.21 5.53
C PHE A 222 14.85 -2.67 5.59
N LEU A 223 14.22 -3.50 6.42
CA LEU A 223 14.64 -4.87 6.70
C LEU A 223 16.14 -4.93 6.99
N ASP A 224 16.86 -5.92 6.50
CA ASP A 224 18.29 -6.06 6.81
C ASP A 224 19.14 -4.89 6.31
N ASN A 225 18.62 -4.05 5.39
CA ASN A 225 19.34 -2.85 5.00
C ASN A 225 19.48 -1.84 6.15
N ILE A 226 18.67 -1.92 7.22
CA ILE A 226 18.78 -1.00 8.35
C ILE A 226 20.17 -1.06 9.02
N GLU A 227 20.80 -2.23 9.05
CA GLU A 227 22.13 -2.41 9.64
C GLU A 227 23.18 -1.58 8.89
N ARG A 228 23.28 -1.74 7.57
CA ARG A 228 24.23 -0.94 6.76
C ARG A 228 23.89 0.54 6.74
N LEU A 229 22.60 0.89 6.82
CA LEU A 229 22.16 2.28 6.87
C LEU A 229 22.57 2.94 8.18
N SER A 230 22.53 2.21 9.30
CA SER A 230 23.03 2.70 10.59
C SER A 230 24.54 2.93 10.58
N VAL A 231 25.32 2.10 9.87
CA VAL A 231 26.76 2.32 9.66
C VAL A 231 27.03 3.61 8.88
N VAL A 232 26.23 3.89 7.85
CA VAL A 232 26.31 5.15 7.09
C VAL A 232 25.97 6.34 7.99
N LYS A 233 24.88 6.24 8.76
CA LYS A 233 24.48 7.27 9.73
C LYS A 233 25.59 7.54 10.74
N HIS A 234 26.17 6.52 11.35
CA HIS A 234 27.29 6.65 12.28
C HIS A 234 28.49 7.35 11.65
N LYS A 235 28.84 6.99 10.41
CA LYS A 235 30.00 7.54 9.71
C LYS A 235 29.87 9.03 9.40
N TYR A 236 28.68 9.46 8.97
CA TYR A 236 28.48 10.83 8.46
C TYR A 236 27.71 11.75 9.40
N ASP A 237 26.99 11.21 10.37
CA ASP A 237 26.25 11.95 11.40
C ASP A 237 26.29 11.22 12.76
N PRO A 238 27.48 11.06 13.36
CA PRO A 238 27.66 10.34 14.63
C PRO A 238 27.00 11.01 15.82
N THR A 239 26.71 12.31 15.74
CA THR A 239 26.05 13.09 16.81
C THR A 239 24.52 13.09 16.67
N ASP A 240 23.98 12.39 15.67
CA ASP A 240 22.55 12.35 15.36
C ASP A 240 21.91 13.73 15.16
N TYR A 241 22.62 14.63 14.49
CA TYR A 241 22.14 15.99 14.22
C TYR A 241 20.88 15.97 13.33
N PHE A 242 20.86 15.11 12.31
CA PHE A 242 19.72 14.94 11.41
C PHE A 242 18.79 13.83 11.93
N CYS A 243 17.95 14.17 12.91
CA CYS A 243 17.05 13.21 13.57
C CYS A 243 15.57 13.62 13.52
N HIS A 244 14.69 12.61 13.56
CA HIS A 244 13.24 12.73 13.74
C HIS A 244 12.68 11.42 14.35
N ALA A 245 11.37 11.37 14.57
CA ALA A 245 10.69 10.23 15.21
C ALA A 245 10.94 8.87 14.54
N GLN A 246 11.34 8.86 13.27
CA GLN A 246 11.65 7.66 12.49
C GLN A 246 12.98 7.80 11.71
N SER A 247 13.96 8.53 12.25
CA SER A 247 15.32 8.57 11.68
C SER A 247 16.11 7.31 12.04
N ILE A 248 17.00 6.84 11.15
CA ILE A 248 17.91 5.73 11.46
C ILE A 248 18.83 6.09 12.65
N PRO A 249 18.95 5.26 13.70
CA PRO A 249 19.84 5.52 14.83
C PRO A 249 21.33 5.53 14.44
N PRO A 250 22.17 6.33 15.12
CA PRO A 250 23.60 6.44 14.84
C PRO A 250 24.45 5.32 15.46
N ASN A 251 23.87 4.39 16.22
CA ASN A 251 24.58 3.31 16.91
C ASN A 251 24.35 1.96 16.19
N PRO A 252 25.32 1.49 15.37
CA PRO A 252 25.14 0.27 14.60
C PRO A 252 25.07 -1.00 15.45
N LEU A 253 25.73 -1.00 16.61
CA LEU A 253 25.73 -2.18 17.50
C LEU A 253 24.36 -2.42 18.13
N GLU A 254 23.68 -1.34 18.51
CA GLU A 254 22.31 -1.38 19.01
C GLU A 254 21.34 -1.86 17.92
N VAL A 255 21.45 -1.28 16.72
CA VAL A 255 20.62 -1.69 15.58
C VAL A 255 20.82 -3.17 15.25
N ALA A 256 22.07 -3.64 15.15
CA ALA A 256 22.36 -5.04 14.86
C ALA A 256 21.84 -6.00 15.94
N ALA A 257 21.94 -5.62 17.22
CA ALA A 257 21.41 -6.43 18.33
C ALA A 257 19.88 -6.60 18.22
N VAL A 258 19.14 -5.51 17.99
CA VAL A 258 17.69 -5.56 17.83
C VAL A 258 17.28 -6.34 16.58
N VAL A 259 17.99 -6.17 15.46
CA VAL A 259 17.71 -6.95 14.23
C VAL A 259 17.90 -8.45 14.47
N ALA A 260 18.93 -8.84 15.22
CA ALA A 260 19.13 -10.24 15.59
C ALA A 260 17.97 -10.79 16.44
N GLU A 261 17.45 -10.00 17.39
CA GLU A 261 16.28 -10.37 18.20
C GLU A 261 15.01 -10.54 17.35
N ILE A 262 14.74 -9.58 16.45
CA ILE A 262 13.60 -9.64 15.52
C ILE A 262 13.64 -10.94 14.70
N LYS A 263 14.81 -11.28 14.14
CA LYS A 263 15.01 -12.50 13.35
C LYS A 263 14.83 -13.77 14.18
N ALA A 264 15.37 -13.79 15.40
CA ALA A 264 15.24 -14.93 16.29
C ALA A 264 13.77 -15.19 16.67
N ASN A 265 13.00 -14.14 16.93
CA ASN A 265 11.60 -14.23 17.32
C ASN A 265 10.67 -14.69 16.17
N GLY A 266 11.04 -14.43 14.91
CA GLY A 266 10.28 -14.90 13.75
C GLY A 266 10.52 -16.37 13.38
N GLN A 267 11.49 -17.05 14.00
CA GLN A 267 11.72 -18.49 13.79
C GLN A 267 10.83 -19.38 14.67
N VAL A 268 9.97 -18.79 15.52
CA VAL A 268 9.05 -19.53 16.39
C VAL A 268 7.66 -19.57 15.75
N SER A 269 7.28 -20.78 15.32
CA SER A 269 5.95 -21.29 14.88
C SER A 269 5.37 -20.81 13.55
N ALA A 270 5.48 -21.66 12.52
CA ALA A 270 4.32 -22.01 11.72
C ALA A 270 3.40 -22.91 12.59
N PRO A 271 2.08 -22.73 12.62
CA PRO A 271 1.18 -23.73 13.15
C PRO A 271 1.34 -25.01 12.33
N ASP A 272 1.40 -26.15 13.02
CA ASP A 272 1.38 -27.48 12.42
C ASP A 272 0.05 -27.63 11.67
N ASP A 273 0.11 -27.82 10.36
CA ASP A 273 -1.03 -28.00 9.46
C ASP A 273 -1.57 -29.45 9.58
N SER A 274 -1.75 -29.90 10.82
CA SER A 274 -2.24 -31.22 11.17
C SER A 274 -3.49 -31.10 12.04
N THR A 275 -4.64 -30.93 11.37
CA THR A 275 -6.04 -31.28 11.73
C THR A 275 -6.93 -30.47 10.78
N ASP A 276 -7.66 -31.02 9.82
CA ASP A 276 -8.66 -32.08 9.98
C ASP A 276 -8.80 -32.95 8.72
N SER A 277 -9.09 -34.22 8.99
CA SER A 277 -9.51 -35.30 8.09
C SER A 277 -10.94 -35.15 7.57
#